data_AF-A0A366W0J8-F1
#
_entry.id   AF-A0A366W0J8-F1
#
_cell.length_a   1.000
_cell.length_b   1.000
_cell.length_c   1.000
_cell.angle_alpha   90.00
_cell.angle_beta   90.00
_cell.angle_gamma   90.00
#
_symmetry.space_group_name_H-M   'P 1'
#
loop_
_entity.id
_entity.type
_entity.pdbx_description
1 polymer ?
#
loop_
_entity_poly.entity_id
_entity_poly.type
_entity_poly.pdbx_seq_one_letter_code
_entity_poly.pdbx_strand_id
1 'polypeptide(L)'
;MIGLTPTPNYPLAAQLGIDIAAMIQHFQCCVAESIDNLDGCDAETEIRKAVVTHGGTLIEPTSQWGPLEVQLSLIGVSASGATIAEAGRQWVKAVSRMTTAAA
;
A
#
# COMPACT_ATOMS: atom_id res chain seq x y z
N MET A 1 19.37 4.11 -0.11
CA MET A 1 18.24 4.92 -0.59
C MET A 1 17.33 3.96 -1.35
N ILE A 2 16.37 3.34 -0.67
CA ILE A 2 15.39 2.44 -1.31
C ILE A 2 14.30 3.38 -1.85
N GLY A 3 14.28 3.59 -3.16
CA GLY A 3 13.28 4.44 -3.81
C GLY A 3 12.00 3.65 -4.06
N LEU A 4 10.84 4.30 -3.89
CA LEU A 4 9.53 3.71 -4.23
C LEU A 4 9.51 3.25 -5.69
N THR A 5 9.02 2.03 -5.90
CA THR A 5 8.90 1.41 -7.23
C THR A 5 7.98 2.25 -8.12
N PRO A 6 8.34 2.53 -9.39
CA PRO A 6 7.49 3.35 -10.27
C PRO A 6 6.12 2.71 -10.50
N THR A 7 5.07 3.53 -10.54
CA THR A 7 3.69 3.08 -10.77
C THR A 7 3.55 2.42 -12.15
N PRO A 8 2.98 1.21 -12.27
CA PRO A 8 2.84 0.51 -13.55
C PRO A 8 1.91 1.22 -14.54
N ASN A 9 2.21 1.14 -15.84
CA ASN A 9 1.33 1.63 -16.91
C ASN A 9 0.31 0.55 -17.30
N TYR A 10 -0.80 0.49 -16.56
CA TYR A 10 -1.87 -0.50 -16.78
C TYR A 10 -2.49 -0.47 -18.19
N PRO A 11 -2.75 0.70 -18.81
CA PRO A 11 -3.24 0.75 -20.19
C PRO A 11 -2.30 0.11 -21.21
N LEU A 12 -0.99 0.34 -21.08
CA LEU A 12 0.00 -0.26 -21.98
C LEU A 12 0.12 -1.78 -21.74
N ALA A 13 0.10 -2.23 -20.49
CA ALA A 13 0.14 -3.64 -20.15
C ALA A 13 -1.05 -4.41 -20.76
N ALA A 14 -2.25 -3.81 -20.73
CA ALA A 14 -3.45 -4.35 -21.36
C ALA A 14 -3.28 -4.53 -22.88
N GLN A 15 -2.69 -3.53 -23.55
CA GLN A 15 -2.45 -3.56 -25.00
C GLN A 15 -1.43 -4.63 -25.41
N LEU A 16 -0.49 -4.94 -24.52
CA LEU A 16 0.54 -5.96 -24.73
C LEU A 16 0.11 -7.37 -24.29
N GLY A 17 -1.13 -7.54 -23.82
CA GLY A 17 -1.63 -8.83 -23.33
C GLY A 17 -0.96 -9.31 -22.05
N ILE A 18 -0.34 -8.39 -21.29
CA ILE A 18 0.25 -8.69 -19.98
C ILE A 18 -0.89 -8.86 -18.98
N ASP A 19 -0.79 -9.90 -18.14
CA ASP A 19 -1.74 -10.13 -17.06
C ASP A 19 -1.68 -8.96 -16.05
N ILE A 20 -2.71 -8.11 -16.11
CA ILE A 20 -2.84 -6.92 -15.27
C ILE A 20 -2.98 -7.32 -13.79
N ALA A 21 -3.64 -8.44 -13.49
CA ALA A 21 -3.83 -8.89 -12.12
C ALA A 21 -2.49 -9.33 -11.51
N ALA A 22 -1.70 -10.10 -12.27
CA ALA A 22 -0.35 -10.47 -11.86
C ALA A 22 0.57 -9.25 -11.69
N MET A 23 0.44 -8.23 -12.56
CA MET A 23 1.22 -7.00 -12.45
C MET A 23 0.83 -6.15 -11.24
N ILE A 24 -0.47 -6.01 -10.94
CA ILE A 24 -0.97 -5.35 -9.73
C ILE A 24 -0.45 -6.06 -8.49
N GLN A 25 -0.53 -7.39 -8.46
CA GLN A 25 -0.08 -8.20 -7.34
C GLN A 25 1.44 -8.07 -7.11
N HIS A 26 2.24 -8.12 -8.18
CA HIS A 26 3.68 -7.89 -8.10
C HIS A 26 3.99 -6.50 -7.53
N PHE A 27 3.28 -5.48 -8.02
CA PHE A 27 3.47 -4.11 -7.55
C PHE A 27 3.09 -3.94 -6.07
N GLN A 28 1.97 -4.53 -5.63
CA GLN A 28 1.58 -4.58 -4.22
C GLN A 28 2.67 -5.24 -3.36
N CYS A 29 3.28 -6.34 -3.83
CA CYS A 29 4.36 -7.02 -3.11
C CYS A 29 5.61 -6.13 -2.97
N CYS A 30 6.06 -5.46 -4.04
CA CYS A 30 7.22 -4.57 -3.96
C CYS A 30 7.01 -3.39 -2.99
N VAL A 31 5.81 -2.82 -2.96
CA VAL A 31 5.45 -1.77 -2.00
C VAL A 31 5.38 -2.32 -0.58
N ALA A 32 4.82 -3.52 -0.41
CA ALA A 32 4.74 -4.18 0.89
C ALA A 32 6.13 -4.47 1.47
N GLU A 33 7.05 -5.01 0.67
CA GLU A 33 8.46 -5.21 1.05
C GLU A 33 9.15 -3.90 1.44
N SER A 34 8.85 -2.81 0.73
CA SER A 34 9.43 -1.50 1.04
C SER A 34 8.96 -0.96 2.40
N ILE A 35 7.72 -1.27 2.80
CA ILE A 35 7.13 -0.85 4.08
C ILE A 35 7.56 -1.77 5.22
N ASP A 36 7.66 -3.09 4.99
CA ASP A 36 7.97 -4.10 6.02
C ASP A 36 9.42 -3.98 6.53
N ASN A 37 10.33 -3.46 5.70
CA ASN A 37 11.75 -3.29 6.04
C ASN A 37 12.07 -2.00 6.81
N LEU A 38 11.07 -1.21 7.23
CA LEU A 38 11.27 0.10 7.85
C LEU A 38 10.89 0.12 9.34
N ASP A 39 11.67 0.86 10.12
CA ASP A 39 11.35 1.16 11.52
C ASP A 39 10.22 2.20 11.62
N GLY A 40 9.51 2.24 12.75
CA GLY A 40 8.21 2.93 12.89
C GLY A 40 8.15 4.39 12.38
N CYS A 41 9.17 5.21 12.62
CA CYS A 41 9.19 6.61 12.16
C CYS A 41 9.44 6.73 10.64
N ASP A 42 10.28 5.86 10.10
CA ASP A 42 10.60 5.81 8.67
C ASP A 42 9.44 5.20 7.88
N ALA A 43 8.74 4.22 8.47
CA ALA A 43 7.58 3.58 7.88
C ALA A 43 6.44 4.58 7.63
N GLU A 44 6.13 5.48 8.58
CA GLU A 44 5.07 6.48 8.38
C GLU A 44 5.38 7.45 7.25
N THR A 45 6.63 7.88 7.14
CA THR A 45 7.08 8.78 6.07
C THR A 45 6.96 8.10 4.70
N GLU A 46 7.39 6.84 4.60
CA GLU A 46 7.31 6.09 3.35
C GLU A 46 5.88 5.72 2.97
N ILE A 47 4.99 5.41 3.93
CA ILE A 47 3.57 5.19 3.68
C ILE A 47 2.92 6.46 3.09
N ARG A 48 3.19 7.64 3.66
CA ARG A 48 2.67 8.91 3.11
C ARG A 48 3.19 9.16 1.70
N LYS A 49 4.47 8.92 1.45
CA LYS A 49 5.05 9.05 0.10
C LYS A 49 4.40 8.07 -0.87
N ALA A 50 4.25 6.80 -0.51
CA ALA A 50 3.63 5.78 -1.34
C ALA A 50 2.20 6.16 -1.73
N VAL A 51 1.42 6.70 -0.79
CA VAL A 51 0.05 7.21 -1.04
C VAL A 51 0.05 8.34 -2.07
N VAL A 52 0.99 9.29 -1.97
CA VAL A 52 1.11 10.41 -2.92
C VAL A 52 1.62 9.93 -4.28
N THR A 53 2.61 9.04 -4.30
CA THR A 53 3.28 8.58 -5.53
C THR A 53 2.42 7.62 -6.35
N HIS A 54 1.68 6.72 -5.71
CA HIS A 54 0.94 5.67 -6.40
C HIS A 54 -0.56 5.94 -6.53
N GLY A 55 -1.05 7.02 -5.92
CA GLY A 55 -2.48 7.32 -5.88
C GLY A 55 -3.19 6.41 -4.87
N GLY A 56 -3.22 6.85 -3.63
CA GLY A 56 -3.95 6.20 -2.54
C GLY A 56 -4.74 7.21 -1.71
N THR A 57 -5.25 6.75 -0.58
CA THR A 57 -5.92 7.59 0.41
C THR A 57 -5.43 7.22 1.80
N LEU A 58 -5.00 8.23 2.55
CA LEU A 58 -4.65 8.11 3.96
C LEU A 58 -5.57 9.04 4.75
N ILE A 59 -6.37 8.47 5.64
CA ILE A 59 -7.30 9.21 6.49
C ILE A 59 -6.81 9.10 7.92
N GLU A 60 -6.53 10.25 8.54
CA GLU A 60 -6.08 10.32 9.92
C GLU A 60 -7.20 10.81 10.85
N PRO A 61 -7.29 10.29 12.09
CA PRO A 61 -8.21 10.78 13.09
C PRO A 61 -7.88 12.24 13.44
N THR A 62 -8.73 13.18 13.02
CA THR A 62 -8.56 14.62 13.31
C THR A 62 -9.48 15.12 14.43
N SER A 63 -10.45 14.32 14.88
CA SER A 63 -11.40 14.72 15.91
C SER A 63 -12.05 13.53 16.61
N GLN A 64 -12.60 13.77 17.81
CA GLN A 64 -13.36 12.78 18.61
C GLN A 64 -14.67 12.31 17.95
N TRP A 65 -15.08 12.98 16.86
CA TRP A 65 -16.32 12.70 16.13
C TRP A 65 -16.08 12.13 14.72
N GLY A 66 -14.82 11.85 14.36
CA GLY A 66 -14.41 11.24 13.09
C GLY A 66 -13.97 9.78 13.22
N PRO A 67 -13.35 9.19 12.18
CA PRO A 67 -12.72 7.88 12.27
C PRO A 67 -11.79 7.87 13.48
N LEU A 68 -11.96 6.90 14.37
CA LEU A 68 -11.11 6.74 15.56
C LEU A 68 -9.77 6.08 15.21
N GLU A 69 -9.67 5.53 14.01
CA GLU A 69 -8.51 4.82 13.47
C GLU A 69 -8.02 5.47 12.19
N VAL A 70 -6.72 5.32 11.94
CA VAL A 70 -6.11 5.64 10.64
C VAL A 70 -6.60 4.63 9.61
N GLN A 71 -6.99 5.11 8.43
CA GLN A 71 -7.35 4.27 7.30
C GLN A 71 -6.37 4.50 6.15
N LEU A 72 -5.80 3.41 5.64
CA LEU A 72 -4.88 3.39 4.51
C LEU A 72 -5.54 2.62 3.37
N SER A 73 -5.69 3.25 2.22
CA SER A 73 -6.10 2.62 0.97
C SER A 73 -5.05 2.87 -0.10
N LEU A 74 -4.49 1.79 -0.65
CA LEU A 74 -3.38 1.86 -1.60
C LEU A 74 -3.47 0.68 -2.55
N ILE A 75 -3.40 0.96 -3.86
CA ILE A 75 -3.37 -0.05 -4.94
C ILE A 75 -4.50 -1.08 -4.79
N GLY A 76 -5.72 -0.60 -4.53
CA GLY A 76 -6.92 -1.46 -4.39
C GLY A 76 -7.00 -2.30 -3.10
N VAL A 77 -6.07 -2.13 -2.17
CA VAL A 77 -6.09 -2.79 -0.84
C VAL A 77 -6.27 -1.73 0.23
N SER A 78 -7.15 -2.01 1.19
CA SER A 78 -7.44 -1.11 2.31
C SER A 78 -7.19 -1.81 3.65
N ALA A 79 -6.66 -1.05 4.61
CA ALA A 79 -6.45 -1.49 5.98
C ALA A 79 -6.63 -0.32 6.95
N SER A 80 -6.89 -0.64 8.22
CA SER A 80 -6.97 0.34 9.30
C SER A 80 -6.03 -0.01 10.46
N GLY A 81 -5.72 0.99 11.28
CA GLY A 81 -4.94 0.81 12.49
C GLY A 81 -4.97 2.05 13.38
N ALA A 82 -4.54 1.91 14.64
CA ALA A 82 -4.50 3.03 15.59
C ALA A 82 -3.49 4.12 15.21
N THR A 83 -2.44 3.76 14.47
CA THR A 83 -1.43 4.68 13.94
C THR A 83 -1.18 4.40 12.47
N ILE A 84 -0.47 5.28 11.77
CA ILE A 84 -0.09 5.08 10.37
C ILE A 84 0.80 3.86 10.23
N ALA A 85 1.78 3.70 11.12
CA ALA A 85 2.64 2.52 11.13
C ALA A 85 1.84 1.23 11.32
N GLU A 86 0.80 1.22 12.17
CA GLU A 86 -0.05 0.04 12.34
C GLU A 86 -0.93 -0.21 11.12
N ALA A 87 -1.55 0.82 10.55
CA ALA A 87 -2.33 0.70 9.33
C ALA A 87 -1.47 0.16 8.16
N GLY A 88 -0.22 0.62 8.05
CA GLY A 88 0.77 0.10 7.11
C GLY A 88 1.07 -1.38 7.31
N ARG A 89 1.34 -1.82 8.54
CA ARG A 89 1.54 -3.25 8.86
C ARG A 89 0.32 -4.10 8.53
N GLN A 90 -0.88 -3.60 8.81
CA GLN A 90 -2.12 -4.30 8.47
C GLN A 90 -2.34 -4.37 6.96
N TRP A 91 -1.96 -3.32 6.22
CA TRP A 91 -1.98 -3.31 4.76
C TRP A 91 -1.00 -4.34 4.17
N VAL A 92 0.24 -4.39 4.67
CA VAL A 92 1.24 -5.42 4.29
C VAL A 92 0.68 -6.82 4.52
N LYS A 93 0.08 -7.08 5.69
CA LYS A 93 -0.57 -8.38 5.98
C LYS A 93 -1.72 -8.69 5.03
N ALA A 94 -2.52 -7.70 4.66
CA ALA A 94 -3.63 -7.87 3.73
C ALA A 94 -3.12 -8.26 2.33
N VAL A 95 -2.08 -7.58 1.83
CA VAL A 95 -1.39 -7.92 0.58
C VAL A 95 -0.85 -9.35 0.64
N SER A 96 -0.11 -9.72 1.69
CA SER A 96 0.46 -11.08 1.81
C SER A 96 -0.60 -12.19 1.80
N ARG A 97 -1.78 -11.93 2.40
CA ARG A 97 -2.91 -12.89 2.36
C ARG A 97 -3.48 -13.04 0.96
N MET A 98 -3.61 -11.96 0.22
CA MET A 98 -4.08 -11.98 -1.17
C MET A 98 -3.09 -12.68 -2.10
N THR A 99 -1.79 -12.54 -1.85
CA THR A 99 -0.74 -13.25 -2.61
C THR A 99 -0.70 -14.74 -2.29
N THR A 100 -0.86 -15.12 -1.02
CA THR A 100 -0.87 -16.54 -0.61
C THR A 100 -2.12 -17.28 -1.12
N ALA A 101 -3.27 -16.59 -1.22
CA ALA A 101 -4.50 -17.18 -1.74
C ALA A 101 -4.50 -17.41 -3.26
N ALA A 102 -3.52 -16.85 -3.98
CA ALA A 102 -3.39 -16.94 -5.44
C ALA A 102 -2.33 -17.98 -5.90
N ALA A 103 -1.63 -18.62 -4.97
CA ALA A 103 -0.64 -19.67 -5.21
C ALA A 103 -1.24 -21.07 -5.05
#